data_AF-A0A0B3YEV6-F1
#
_entry.id   AF-A0A0B3YEV6-F1
#
_cell.length_a   1.000
_cell.length_b   1.000
_cell.length_c   1.000
_cell.angle_alpha   90.00
_cell.angle_beta   90.00
_cell.angle_gamma   90.00
#
_symmetry.space_group_name_H-M   'P 1'
#
loop_
_entity.id
_entity.type
_entity.pdbx_description
1 polymer ?
#
loop_
_entity_poly.entity_id
_entity_poly.type
_entity_poly.pdbx_seq_one_letter_code
_entity_poly.pdbx_strand_id
1 'polypeptide(L)'
;MVDVLSKAQSQVKSSSHSLYTALKRLFHTLVVSTVFALVVVLILLLQQYQNDWLTVQTRFSGESIARQYAKLLQPAFIADQLTSEGLEIDAGTALLNNIARRDYIESVAAILINEPHILALSVFDKDGRYIAPLPQIESVVSMSQSQSVTPLTYVGVITDDNENLLGYVNIHMNTQAVLESPLTLRYQLALIACILVFLALMLGIYLTRAFYKSRPWFIQVIESKRNKEKR
;
A
#
# COMPACT_ATOMS: atom_id res chain seq x y z
N MET A 1 0.07 84.56 37.01
CA MET A 1 1.05 83.55 37.47
C MET A 1 0.30 82.57 38.36
N VAL A 2 0.36 81.27 38.03
CA VAL A 2 0.11 80.11 38.93
C VAL A 2 -1.36 79.91 39.34
N ASP A 3 -2.09 78.81 39.13
CA ASP A 3 -1.88 77.41 38.72
C ASP A 3 -3.24 76.96 38.12
N VAL A 4 -3.42 76.47 36.90
CA VAL A 4 -2.96 75.19 36.34
C VAL A 4 -2.66 74.14 37.41
N LEU A 5 -3.68 73.51 37.98
CA LEU A 5 -3.53 72.14 38.48
C LEU A 5 -4.86 71.40 38.65
N SER A 6 -4.92 70.29 37.91
CA SER A 6 -5.61 69.05 38.29
C SER A 6 -7.12 68.95 38.06
N LYS A 7 -7.48 69.06 36.79
CA LYS A 7 -8.52 68.20 36.20
C LYS A 7 -8.02 66.75 36.22
N ALA A 8 -8.23 66.02 37.32
CA ALA A 8 -8.07 64.57 37.35
C ALA A 8 -9.45 63.92 37.13
N GLN A 9 -9.98 64.02 35.91
CA GLN A 9 -10.95 63.03 35.46
C GLN A 9 -10.20 61.70 35.37
N SER A 10 -10.44 60.83 36.35
CA SER A 10 -10.03 59.43 36.35
C SER A 10 -10.63 58.74 35.13
N GLN A 11 -9.90 58.82 34.03
CA GLN A 11 -10.21 58.11 32.81
C GLN A 11 -9.85 56.64 33.07
N VAL A 12 -10.81 55.89 33.61
CA VAL A 12 -10.76 54.42 33.67
C VAL A 12 -10.79 53.95 32.22
N LYS A 13 -9.60 53.85 31.62
CA LYS A 13 -9.38 53.26 30.30
C LYS A 13 -9.59 51.77 30.49
N SER A 14 -10.84 51.33 30.33
CA SER A 14 -11.22 49.93 30.45
C SER A 14 -10.35 49.09 29.50
N SER A 15 -9.69 48.09 30.07
CA SER A 15 -8.76 47.13 29.48
C SER A 15 -9.39 46.17 28.46
N SER A 16 -10.49 46.55 27.81
CA SER A 16 -11.24 45.73 26.84
C SER A 16 -10.41 45.33 25.61
N HIS A 17 -9.36 46.09 25.28
CA HIS A 17 -8.41 45.72 24.22
C HIS A 17 -7.50 44.53 24.58
N SER A 18 -7.23 44.27 25.87
CA SER A 18 -6.36 43.17 26.31
C SER A 18 -7.07 41.81 26.19
N LEU A 19 -8.31 41.72 26.68
CA LEU A 19 -9.07 40.46 26.67
C LEU A 19 -9.42 40.00 25.26
N TYR A 20 -9.89 40.90 24.39
CA TYR A 20 -10.19 40.56 23.00
C TYR A 20 -8.95 40.06 22.25
N THR A 21 -7.79 40.69 22.48
CA THR A 21 -6.53 40.29 21.85
C THR A 21 -6.03 38.94 22.37
N ALA A 22 -6.14 38.70 23.69
CA ALA A 22 -5.80 37.42 24.30
C ALA A 22 -6.71 36.28 23.81
N LEU A 23 -8.04 36.50 23.79
CA LEU A 23 -9.02 35.53 23.32
C LEU A 23 -8.80 35.19 21.84
N LYS A 24 -8.55 36.20 21.00
CA LYS A 24 -8.23 36.01 19.58
C LYS A 24 -6.98 35.14 19.39
N ARG A 25 -5.92 35.40 20.17
CA ARG A 25 -4.69 34.60 20.11
C ARG A 25 -4.94 33.17 20.56
N LEU A 26 -5.71 32.96 21.63
CA LEU A 26 -6.08 31.65 22.15
C LEU A 26 -6.82 30.81 21.10
N PHE A 27 -7.84 31.38 20.45
CA PHE A 27 -8.54 30.71 19.34
C PHE A 27 -7.61 30.41 18.18
N HIS A 28 -6.71 31.33 17.83
CA HIS A 28 -5.75 31.11 16.75
C HIS A 28 -4.76 29.99 17.08
N THR A 29 -4.25 29.92 18.32
CA THR A 29 -3.39 28.81 18.77
C THR A 29 -4.15 27.49 18.83
N LEU A 30 -5.42 27.49 19.25
CA LEU A 30 -6.25 26.29 19.28
C LEU A 30 -6.44 25.75 17.87
N VAL A 31 -6.83 26.60 16.91
CA VAL A 31 -7.00 26.22 15.50
C VAL A 31 -5.71 25.71 14.88
N VAL A 32 -4.57 26.36 15.14
CA VAL A 32 -3.27 25.88 14.65
C VAL A 32 -2.91 24.53 15.27
N SER A 33 -3.18 24.34 16.56
CA SER A 33 -2.96 23.06 17.24
C SER A 33 -3.83 21.93 16.69
N THR A 34 -5.12 22.18 16.41
CA THR A 34 -5.99 21.16 15.80
C THR A 34 -5.55 20.81 14.40
N VAL A 35 -5.19 21.80 13.57
CA VAL A 35 -4.66 21.54 12.22
C VAL A 35 -3.38 20.71 12.29
N PHE A 36 -2.47 21.04 13.21
CA PHE A 36 -1.23 20.28 13.39
C PHE A 36 -1.51 18.83 13.81
N ALA A 37 -2.42 18.61 14.77
CA ALA A 37 -2.83 17.26 15.17
C ALA A 37 -3.44 16.47 14.00
N LEU A 38 -4.26 17.11 13.18
CA LEU A 38 -4.89 16.49 12.01
C LEU A 38 -3.84 16.09 10.96
N VAL A 39 -2.82 16.92 10.74
CA VAL A 39 -1.68 16.60 9.86
C VAL A 39 -0.92 15.37 10.38
N VAL A 40 -0.63 15.31 11.68
CA VAL A 40 0.06 14.14 12.28
C VAL A 40 -0.78 12.88 12.09
N VAL A 41 -2.08 12.92 12.38
CA VAL A 41 -2.98 11.77 12.18
C VAL A 41 -3.02 11.33 10.72
N LEU A 42 -3.09 12.29 9.77
CA LEU A 42 -3.10 11.99 8.35
C LEU A 42 -1.80 11.30 7.89
N ILE A 43 -0.65 11.74 8.41
CA ILE A 43 0.64 11.10 8.12
C ILE A 43 0.66 9.66 8.64
N LEU A 44 0.19 9.43 9.87
CA LEU A 44 0.13 8.08 10.44
C LEU A 44 -0.81 7.16 9.65
N LEU A 45 -2.00 7.65 9.26
CA LEU A 45 -2.93 6.90 8.43
C LEU A 45 -2.35 6.59 7.04
N LEU A 46 -1.63 7.55 6.44
CA LEU A 46 -0.96 7.33 5.16
C LEU A 46 0.13 6.25 5.28
N GLN A 47 0.92 6.28 6.36
CA GLN A 47 1.94 5.25 6.62
C GLN A 47 1.32 3.87 6.78
N GLN A 48 0.25 3.77 7.57
CA GLN A 48 -0.49 2.52 7.76
C GLN A 48 -1.05 1.99 6.44
N TYR A 49 -1.77 2.83 5.70
CA TYR A 49 -2.35 2.48 4.42
C TYR A 49 -1.30 1.96 3.42
N GLN A 50 -0.13 2.60 3.36
CA GLN A 50 0.93 2.16 2.46
C GLN A 50 1.51 0.79 2.85
N ASN A 51 1.58 0.47 4.14
CA ASN A 51 2.08 -0.84 4.60
C ASN A 51 1.06 -1.95 4.30
N ASP A 52 -0.22 -1.69 4.55
CA ASP A 52 -1.31 -2.62 4.26
C ASP A 52 -1.39 -2.89 2.74
N TRP A 53 -1.32 -1.83 1.93
CA TRP A 53 -1.36 -1.94 0.48
C TRP A 53 -0.22 -2.80 -0.09
N LEU A 54 1.01 -2.64 0.42
CA LEU A 54 2.17 -3.44 0.00
C LEU A 54 1.97 -4.93 0.30
N THR A 55 1.43 -5.24 1.48
CA THR A 55 1.15 -6.61 1.92
C THR A 55 0.05 -7.25 1.07
N VAL A 56 -1.01 -6.50 0.79
CA VAL A 56 -2.12 -6.93 -0.06
C VAL A 56 -1.63 -7.20 -1.49
N GLN A 57 -0.92 -6.26 -2.10
CA GLN A 57 -0.50 -6.38 -3.49
C GLN A 57 0.48 -7.53 -3.72
N THR A 58 1.41 -7.74 -2.79
CA THR A 58 2.35 -8.87 -2.85
C THR A 58 1.64 -10.21 -2.67
N ARG A 59 0.75 -10.33 -1.66
CA ARG A 59 0.01 -11.57 -1.39
C ARG A 59 -0.94 -11.94 -2.54
N PHE A 60 -1.80 -11.02 -2.98
CA PHE A 60 -2.78 -11.31 -4.02
C PHE A 60 -2.11 -11.69 -5.34
N SER A 61 -1.01 -11.04 -5.69
CA SER A 61 -0.22 -11.39 -6.87
C SER A 61 0.38 -12.79 -6.75
N GLY A 62 1.10 -13.07 -5.65
CA GLY A 62 1.75 -14.36 -5.44
C GLY A 62 0.80 -15.56 -5.38
N GLU A 63 -0.33 -15.43 -4.67
CA GLU A 63 -1.36 -16.48 -4.62
C GLU A 63 -2.03 -16.72 -5.97
N SER A 64 -2.16 -15.68 -6.80
CA SER A 64 -2.73 -15.82 -8.15
C SER A 64 -1.76 -16.55 -9.09
N ILE A 65 -0.47 -16.23 -9.01
CA ILE A 65 0.60 -16.89 -9.76
C ILE A 65 0.69 -18.36 -9.35
N ALA A 66 0.68 -18.65 -8.05
CA ALA A 66 0.71 -20.02 -7.54
C ALA A 66 -0.46 -20.86 -8.04
N ARG A 67 -1.66 -20.29 -8.10
CA ARG A 67 -2.84 -20.96 -8.69
C ARG A 67 -2.71 -21.19 -10.19
N GLN A 68 -2.15 -20.23 -10.93
CA GLN A 68 -1.94 -20.37 -12.37
C GLN A 68 -0.89 -21.45 -12.66
N TYR A 69 0.22 -21.46 -11.93
CA TYR A 69 1.26 -22.47 -12.08
C TYR A 69 0.75 -23.85 -11.72
N ALA A 70 -0.06 -23.97 -10.67
CA ALA A 70 -0.72 -25.22 -10.32
C ALA A 70 -1.60 -25.75 -11.46
N LYS A 71 -2.37 -24.87 -12.12
CA LYS A 71 -3.15 -25.21 -13.31
C LYS A 71 -2.29 -25.64 -14.50
N LEU A 72 -1.14 -24.99 -14.73
CA LEU A 72 -0.24 -25.38 -15.81
C LEU A 72 0.40 -26.75 -15.59
N LEU A 73 0.59 -27.14 -14.33
CA LEU A 73 1.14 -28.44 -13.95
C LEU A 73 0.07 -29.55 -13.89
N GLN A 74 -1.21 -29.18 -13.75
CA GLN A 74 -2.35 -30.08 -13.63
C GLN A 74 -2.39 -31.23 -14.66
N PRO A 75 -2.12 -31.02 -15.96
CA PRO A 75 -2.21 -32.09 -16.96
C PRO A 75 -1.30 -33.29 -16.67
N ALA A 76 -0.13 -33.06 -16.04
CA ALA A 76 0.81 -34.11 -15.69
C ALA A 76 0.25 -35.05 -14.61
N PHE A 77 -0.59 -34.53 -13.73
CA PHE A 77 -1.18 -35.28 -12.61
C PHE A 77 -2.48 -35.99 -13.03
N ILE A 78 -3.28 -35.37 -13.89
CA ILE A 78 -4.49 -36.00 -14.44
C ILE A 78 -4.12 -37.22 -15.29
N ALA A 79 -3.11 -37.09 -16.17
CA ALA A 79 -2.65 -38.20 -17.00
C ALA A 79 -2.21 -39.41 -16.16
N ASP A 80 -1.53 -39.16 -15.03
CA ASP A 80 -1.06 -40.17 -14.11
C ASP A 80 -2.20 -40.86 -13.33
N GLN A 81 -3.17 -40.09 -12.84
CA GLN A 81 -4.35 -40.62 -12.16
C GLN A 81 -5.19 -41.52 -13.08
N LEU A 82 -5.43 -41.09 -14.33
CA LEU A 82 -6.16 -41.87 -15.32
C LEU A 82 -5.47 -43.20 -15.65
N THR A 83 -4.13 -43.22 -15.66
CA THR A 83 -3.40 -44.49 -15.83
C THR A 83 -3.53 -45.40 -14.60
N SER A 84 -3.55 -44.82 -13.40
CA SER A 84 -3.58 -45.57 -12.14
C SER A 84 -4.95 -46.18 -11.81
N GLU A 85 -6.05 -45.55 -12.23
CA GLU A 85 -7.42 -46.00 -11.93
C GLU A 85 -7.95 -47.07 -12.90
N GLY A 86 -7.31 -47.27 -14.06
CA GLY A 86 -7.87 -48.06 -15.16
C GLY A 86 -7.29 -49.45 -15.41
N LEU A 87 -6.09 -49.79 -14.90
CA LEU A 87 -5.35 -50.98 -15.35
C LEU A 87 -4.48 -51.59 -14.24
N GLU A 88 -4.39 -52.93 -14.19
CA GLU A 88 -3.23 -53.60 -13.60
C GLU A 88 -2.02 -53.33 -14.49
N ILE A 89 -1.31 -52.23 -14.19
CA ILE A 89 -0.13 -51.81 -14.94
C ILE A 89 1.08 -52.61 -14.44
N ASP A 90 1.81 -53.25 -15.37
CA ASP A 90 3.10 -53.86 -15.07
C ASP A 90 4.11 -52.82 -14.57
N ALA A 91 4.99 -53.23 -13.65
CA ALA A 91 5.93 -52.34 -12.97
C ALA A 91 6.81 -51.54 -13.96
N GLY A 92 7.12 -52.11 -15.14
CA GLY A 92 7.88 -51.42 -16.19
C GLY A 92 7.13 -50.24 -16.82
N THR A 93 5.84 -50.40 -17.11
CA THR A 93 5.00 -49.35 -17.71
C THR A 93 4.72 -48.23 -16.70
N ALA A 94 4.52 -48.56 -15.43
CA ALA A 94 4.35 -47.56 -14.37
C ALA A 94 5.60 -46.68 -14.19
N LEU A 95 6.79 -47.25 -14.37
CA LEU A 95 8.06 -46.52 -14.29
C LEU A 95 8.22 -45.54 -15.47
N LEU A 96 7.91 -45.99 -16.69
CA LEU A 96 7.94 -45.12 -17.88
C LEU A 96 6.96 -43.95 -17.77
N ASN A 97 5.74 -44.18 -17.27
CA ASN A 97 4.77 -43.12 -17.04
C ASN A 97 5.25 -42.11 -16.00
N ASN A 98 5.89 -42.57 -14.92
CA ASN A 98 6.49 -41.68 -13.92
C ASN A 98 7.62 -40.83 -14.48
N ILE A 99 8.46 -41.38 -15.37
CA ILE A 99 9.50 -40.62 -16.07
C ILE A 99 8.86 -39.57 -16.97
N ALA A 100 7.88 -39.95 -17.81
CA ALA A 100 7.20 -39.02 -18.70
C ALA A 100 6.49 -37.88 -17.93
N ARG A 101 5.83 -38.20 -16.81
CA ARG A 101 5.22 -37.23 -15.90
C ARG A 101 6.26 -36.24 -15.37
N ARG A 102 7.39 -36.76 -14.90
CA ARG A 102 8.50 -35.96 -14.36
C ARG A 102 9.11 -35.05 -15.43
N ASP A 103 9.38 -35.57 -16.62
CA ASP A 103 9.96 -34.82 -17.74
C ASP A 103 9.04 -33.67 -18.16
N TYR A 104 7.72 -33.92 -18.19
CA TYR A 104 6.74 -32.86 -18.44
C TYR A 104 6.80 -31.78 -17.35
N ILE A 105 6.74 -32.17 -16.06
CA ILE A 105 6.80 -31.21 -14.95
C ILE A 105 8.10 -30.41 -15.00
N GLU A 106 9.22 -31.04 -15.31
CA GLU A 106 10.53 -30.39 -15.41
C GLU A 106 10.59 -29.40 -16.57
N SER A 107 10.02 -29.75 -17.73
CA SER A 107 9.93 -28.84 -18.88
C SER A 107 9.09 -27.60 -18.57
N VAL A 108 7.95 -27.76 -17.89
CA VAL A 108 7.09 -26.65 -17.47
C VAL A 108 7.80 -25.82 -16.41
N ALA A 109 8.35 -26.46 -15.38
CA ALA A 109 9.10 -25.79 -14.32
C ALA A 109 10.27 -24.95 -14.86
N ALA A 110 11.01 -25.45 -15.85
CA ALA A 110 12.09 -24.73 -16.49
C ALA A 110 11.62 -23.43 -17.18
N ILE A 111 10.42 -23.43 -17.75
CA ILE A 111 9.82 -22.21 -18.33
C ILE A 111 9.42 -21.24 -17.22
N LEU A 112 8.73 -21.74 -16.18
CA LEU A 112 8.19 -20.91 -15.10
C LEU A 112 9.29 -20.26 -14.25
N ILE A 113 10.42 -20.94 -14.03
CA ILE A 113 11.56 -20.39 -13.28
C ILE A 113 12.21 -19.20 -14.01
N ASN A 114 12.10 -19.11 -15.34
CA ASN A 114 12.66 -18.01 -16.11
C ASN A 114 11.83 -16.71 -16.01
N GLU A 115 10.69 -16.72 -15.32
CA GLU A 115 9.94 -15.49 -15.07
C GLU A 115 10.71 -14.56 -14.10
N PRO A 116 10.72 -13.24 -14.36
CA PRO A 116 11.59 -12.28 -13.67
C PRO A 116 11.35 -12.15 -12.15
N HIS A 117 10.19 -12.59 -11.67
CA HIS A 117 9.80 -12.51 -10.26
C HIS A 117 9.95 -13.83 -9.50
N ILE A 118 10.39 -14.91 -10.16
CA ILE A 118 10.55 -16.24 -9.57
C ILE A 118 12.03 -16.49 -9.29
N LEU A 119 12.32 -16.95 -8.06
CA LEU A 119 13.66 -17.40 -7.67
C LEU A 119 13.81 -18.90 -7.80
N ALA A 120 12.77 -19.63 -7.39
CA ALA A 120 12.77 -21.08 -7.38
C ALA A 120 11.34 -21.60 -7.40
N LEU A 121 11.17 -22.78 -7.99
CA LEU A 121 9.91 -23.51 -8.05
C LEU A 121 10.19 -24.97 -7.70
N SER A 122 9.29 -25.57 -6.93
CA SER A 122 9.33 -26.98 -6.57
C SER A 122 7.94 -27.58 -6.62
N VAL A 123 7.85 -28.82 -7.07
CA VAL A 123 6.59 -29.54 -7.25
C VAL A 123 6.61 -30.77 -6.36
N PHE A 124 5.52 -30.96 -5.64
CA PHE A 124 5.32 -32.02 -4.68
C PHE A 124 4.09 -32.85 -5.04
N ASP A 125 4.15 -34.13 -4.71
CA ASP A 125 3.00 -35.04 -4.76
C ASP A 125 1.97 -34.70 -3.66
N LYS A 126 0.78 -35.29 -3.73
CA LYS A 126 -0.27 -35.18 -2.70
C LYS A 126 0.22 -35.55 -1.29
N ASP A 127 1.20 -36.45 -1.22
CA ASP A 127 1.80 -36.92 0.04
C ASP A 127 3.00 -36.04 0.51
N GLY A 128 3.27 -34.93 -0.18
CA GLY A 128 4.37 -34.01 0.15
C GLY A 128 5.75 -34.49 -0.30
N ARG A 129 5.82 -35.48 -1.19
CA ARG A 129 7.08 -35.98 -1.76
C ARG A 129 7.57 -35.07 -2.88
N TYR A 130 8.84 -34.69 -2.84
CA TYR A 130 9.45 -33.85 -3.88
C TYR A 130 9.53 -34.58 -5.23
N ILE A 131 9.02 -33.96 -6.30
CA ILE A 131 9.02 -34.53 -7.65
C ILE A 131 10.13 -33.89 -8.48
N ALA A 132 10.07 -32.57 -8.67
CA ALA A 132 10.91 -31.81 -9.60
C ALA A 132 10.92 -30.31 -9.23
N PRO A 133 11.86 -29.51 -9.73
CA PRO A 133 13.04 -29.86 -10.53
C PRO A 133 14.20 -30.42 -9.68
N LEU A 134 15.12 -31.19 -10.24
CA LEU A 134 16.37 -31.57 -9.57
C LEU A 134 17.56 -30.80 -10.16
N PRO A 135 18.54 -30.34 -9.36
CA PRO A 135 18.68 -30.54 -7.91
C PRO A 135 17.60 -29.81 -7.10
N GLN A 136 17.34 -30.30 -5.88
CA GLN A 136 16.36 -29.68 -5.00
C GLN A 136 16.73 -28.22 -4.75
N ILE A 137 15.71 -27.38 -4.75
CA ILE A 137 15.85 -25.97 -4.45
C ILE A 137 16.32 -25.75 -3.00
N GLU A 138 17.02 -24.65 -2.78
CA GLU A 138 17.46 -24.27 -1.43
C GLU A 138 16.27 -24.01 -0.50
N SER A 139 16.45 -24.29 0.79
CA SER A 139 15.46 -23.95 1.80
C SER A 139 15.32 -22.43 1.95
N VAL A 140 14.13 -21.96 2.30
CA VAL A 140 13.91 -20.55 2.68
C VAL A 140 14.89 -20.09 3.77
N VAL A 141 15.27 -21.00 4.68
CA VAL A 141 16.23 -20.69 5.76
C VAL A 141 17.63 -20.41 5.19
N SER A 142 18.12 -21.21 4.25
CA SER A 142 19.42 -20.97 3.61
C SER A 142 19.38 -19.75 2.70
N MET A 143 18.29 -19.57 1.93
CA MET A 143 18.09 -18.39 1.08
C MET A 143 18.05 -17.10 1.90
N SER A 144 17.45 -17.12 3.09
CA SER A 144 17.40 -15.95 3.98
C SER A 144 18.75 -15.58 4.60
N GLN A 145 19.75 -16.47 4.56
CA GLN A 145 21.11 -16.18 5.03
C GLN A 145 21.99 -15.61 3.92
N SER A 146 21.75 -16.00 2.67
CA SER A 146 22.52 -15.53 1.51
C SER A 146 21.94 -14.25 0.89
N GLN A 147 20.64 -13.98 1.06
CA GLN A 147 19.94 -12.83 0.48
C GLN A 147 19.70 -11.72 1.50
N SER A 148 19.66 -10.47 1.01
CA SER A 148 19.38 -9.27 1.81
C SER A 148 17.92 -9.15 2.24
N VAL A 149 17.01 -9.80 1.50
CA VAL A 149 15.57 -9.80 1.75
C VAL A 149 15.08 -11.24 1.67
N THR A 150 14.33 -11.67 2.69
CA THR A 150 13.75 -13.01 2.72
C THR A 150 12.77 -13.20 1.56
N PRO A 151 12.87 -14.31 0.81
CA PRO A 151 11.98 -14.58 -0.30
C PRO A 151 10.55 -14.86 0.18
N LEU A 152 9.56 -14.33 -0.55
CA LEU A 152 8.16 -14.64 -0.31
C LEU A 152 7.86 -16.03 -0.86
N THR A 153 7.20 -16.87 -0.06
CA THR A 153 6.91 -18.25 -0.41
C THR A 153 5.41 -18.46 -0.54
N TYR A 154 4.98 -19.05 -1.65
CA TYR A 154 3.59 -19.35 -1.94
C TYR A 154 3.42 -20.81 -2.32
N VAL A 155 2.32 -21.40 -1.88
CA VAL A 155 1.95 -22.77 -2.20
C VAL A 155 0.65 -22.75 -3.00
N GLY A 156 0.70 -23.28 -4.22
CA GLY A 156 -0.45 -23.55 -5.07
C GLY A 156 -0.87 -25.00 -4.92
N VAL A 157 -2.17 -25.24 -4.76
CA VAL A 157 -2.71 -26.61 -4.73
C VAL A 157 -3.03 -27.04 -6.16
N ILE A 158 -2.55 -28.21 -6.54
CA ILE A 158 -2.88 -28.85 -7.81
C ILE A 158 -4.07 -29.77 -7.55
N THR A 159 -5.19 -29.48 -8.18
CA THR A 159 -6.42 -30.25 -8.03
C THR A 159 -6.92 -30.77 -9.37
N ASP A 160 -7.70 -31.84 -9.36
CA ASP A 160 -8.48 -32.30 -10.51
C ASP A 160 -9.68 -31.36 -10.79
N ASP A 161 -10.37 -31.57 -11.91
CA ASP A 161 -11.63 -30.89 -12.28
C ASP A 161 -12.73 -31.06 -11.22
N ASN A 162 -12.64 -32.13 -10.42
CA ASN A 162 -13.53 -32.41 -9.28
C ASN A 162 -13.02 -31.87 -7.94
N GLU A 163 -12.03 -30.97 -7.94
CA GLU A 163 -11.37 -30.41 -6.74
C GLU A 163 -10.62 -31.43 -5.85
N ASN A 164 -10.35 -32.63 -6.37
CA ASN A 164 -9.54 -33.62 -5.65
C ASN A 164 -8.07 -33.20 -5.62
N LEU A 165 -7.41 -33.32 -4.47
CA LEU A 165 -5.99 -32.97 -4.29
C LEU A 165 -5.07 -33.94 -5.04
N LEU A 166 -4.27 -33.40 -5.96
CA LEU A 166 -3.27 -34.16 -6.73
C LEU A 166 -1.83 -33.85 -6.30
N GLY A 167 -1.58 -32.64 -5.80
CA GLY A 167 -0.24 -32.23 -5.39
C GLY A 167 -0.14 -30.75 -5.04
N TYR A 168 1.10 -30.27 -4.92
CA TYR A 168 1.39 -28.90 -4.55
C TYR A 168 2.54 -28.34 -5.37
N VAL A 169 2.44 -27.06 -5.74
CA VAL A 169 3.56 -26.29 -6.27
C VAL A 169 3.97 -25.26 -5.24
N ASN A 170 5.24 -25.25 -4.88
CA ASN A 170 5.83 -24.26 -3.98
C ASN A 170 6.74 -23.34 -4.78
N ILE A 171 6.57 -22.04 -4.58
CA ILE A 171 7.20 -20.99 -5.36
C ILE A 171 7.86 -20.02 -4.40
N HIS A 172 9.15 -19.78 -4.61
CA HIS A 172 9.88 -18.71 -3.96
C HIS A 172 9.99 -17.54 -4.92
N MET A 173 9.46 -16.40 -4.52
CA MET A 173 9.46 -15.19 -5.32
C MET A 173 10.57 -14.23 -4.87
N ASN A 174 11.13 -13.51 -5.84
CA ASN A 174 12.06 -12.44 -5.58
C ASN A 174 11.32 -11.23 -5.00
N THR A 175 11.31 -11.11 -3.68
CA THR A 175 10.67 -10.01 -2.97
C THR A 175 11.14 -8.65 -3.47
N GLN A 176 12.43 -8.49 -3.78
CA GLN A 176 12.97 -7.22 -4.27
C GLN A 176 12.39 -6.85 -5.64
N ALA A 177 12.36 -7.81 -6.58
CA ALA A 177 11.80 -7.58 -7.92
C ALA A 177 10.28 -7.32 -7.88
N VAL A 178 9.54 -8.02 -7.01
CA VAL A 178 8.10 -7.79 -6.84
C VAL A 178 7.82 -6.42 -6.21
N LEU A 179 8.69 -5.95 -5.32
CA LEU A 179 8.52 -4.68 -4.62
C LEU A 179 9.00 -3.46 -5.41
N GLU A 180 9.81 -3.62 -6.45
CA GLU A 180 10.36 -2.50 -7.21
C GLU A 180 9.26 -1.60 -7.80
N SER A 181 8.33 -2.18 -8.57
CA SER A 181 7.21 -1.45 -9.15
C SER A 181 6.36 -0.71 -8.10
N PRO A 182 5.80 -1.37 -7.05
CA PRO A 182 4.97 -0.67 -6.06
C PRO A 182 5.74 0.38 -5.26
N LEU A 183 7.05 0.20 -5.01
CA LEU A 183 7.86 1.21 -4.32
C LEU A 183 8.05 2.47 -5.16
N THR A 184 8.27 2.36 -6.47
CA THR A 184 8.35 3.54 -7.35
C THR A 184 7.05 4.34 -7.37
N LEU A 185 5.89 3.67 -7.37
CA LEU A 185 4.59 4.32 -7.28
C LEU A 185 4.43 5.08 -5.95
N ARG A 186 4.94 4.57 -4.83
CA ARG A 186 4.89 5.27 -3.53
C ARG A 186 5.65 6.60 -3.57
N TYR A 187 6.84 6.62 -4.18
CA TYR A 187 7.60 7.86 -4.34
C TYR A 187 6.86 8.90 -5.18
N GLN A 188 6.23 8.47 -6.28
CA GLN A 188 5.43 9.36 -7.12
C GLN A 188 4.21 9.92 -6.38
N LEU A 189 3.50 9.07 -5.61
CA LEU A 189 2.33 9.49 -4.85
C LEU A 189 2.71 10.49 -3.75
N ALA A 190 3.83 10.28 -3.06
CA ALA A 190 4.35 11.22 -2.06
C ALA A 190 4.72 12.57 -2.68
N LEU A 191 5.30 12.56 -3.88
CA LEU A 191 5.62 13.77 -4.64
C LEU A 191 4.34 14.55 -5.01
N ILE A 192 3.32 13.85 -5.53
CA ILE A 192 2.01 14.46 -5.84
C ILE A 192 1.38 15.06 -4.58
N ALA A 193 1.39 14.33 -3.46
CA ALA A 193 0.87 14.82 -2.18
C ALA A 193 1.60 16.08 -1.71
N CYS A 194 2.94 16.12 -1.84
CA CYS A 194 3.74 17.30 -1.52
C CYS A 194 3.36 18.51 -2.37
N ILE A 195 3.19 18.31 -3.70
CA ILE A 195 2.71 19.36 -4.61
C ILE A 195 1.32 19.86 -4.20
N LEU A 196 0.40 18.98 -3.85
CA LEU A 196 -0.96 19.35 -3.43
C LEU A 196 -0.95 20.14 -2.12
N VAL A 197 -0.14 19.75 -1.14
CA VAL A 197 0.03 20.51 0.11
C VAL A 197 0.60 21.90 -0.18
N PHE A 198 1.60 22.00 -1.04
CA PHE A 198 2.16 23.29 -1.46
C PHE A 198 1.12 24.17 -2.17
N LEU A 199 0.34 23.60 -3.10
CA LEU A 199 -0.72 24.29 -3.81
C LEU A 199 -1.82 24.77 -2.84
N ALA A 200 -2.24 23.93 -1.90
CA ALA A 200 -3.22 24.29 -0.87
C ALA A 200 -2.72 25.43 0.03
N LEU A 201 -1.44 25.42 0.40
CA LEU A 201 -0.80 26.52 1.12
C LEU A 201 -0.81 27.81 0.32
N MET A 202 -0.40 27.77 -0.95
CA MET A 202 -0.44 28.92 -1.85
C MET A 202 -1.86 29.47 -1.98
N LEU A 203 -2.83 28.60 -2.25
CA LEU A 203 -4.23 28.98 -2.37
C LEU A 203 -4.74 29.63 -1.07
N GLY A 204 -4.40 29.08 0.10
CA GLY A 204 -4.74 29.64 1.41
C GLY A 204 -4.16 31.04 1.64
N ILE A 205 -2.90 31.28 1.23
CA ILE A 205 -2.26 32.60 1.29
C ILE A 205 -2.99 33.59 0.36
N TYR A 206 -3.35 33.18 -0.86
CA TYR A 206 -4.06 34.04 -1.79
C TYR A 206 -5.49 34.33 -1.33
N LEU A 207 -6.21 33.36 -0.76
CA LEU A 207 -7.55 33.52 -0.20
C LEU A 207 -7.55 34.49 0.98
N THR A 208 -6.63 34.32 1.93
CA THR A 208 -6.49 35.24 3.06
C THR A 208 -6.14 36.64 2.59
N ARG A 209 -5.21 36.79 1.63
CA ARG A 209 -4.89 38.09 1.02
C ARG A 209 -6.08 38.71 0.30
N ALA A 210 -6.84 37.92 -0.46
CA ALA A 210 -8.04 38.37 -1.16
C ALA A 210 -9.12 38.85 -0.18
N PHE A 211 -9.32 38.14 0.94
CA PHE A 211 -10.22 38.58 2.02
C PHE A 211 -9.81 39.92 2.61
N TYR A 212 -8.52 40.10 2.95
CA TYR A 212 -8.03 41.38 3.49
C TYR A 212 -8.19 42.54 2.51
N LYS A 213 -7.95 42.30 1.21
CA LYS A 213 -8.11 43.33 0.17
C LYS A 213 -9.58 43.66 -0.14
N SER A 214 -10.48 42.67 -0.08
CA SER A 214 -11.92 42.87 -0.35
C SER A 214 -12.67 43.48 0.84
N ARG A 215 -12.14 43.36 2.06
CA ARG A 215 -12.72 43.93 3.29
C ARG A 215 -13.15 45.41 3.21
N PRO A 216 -12.30 46.37 2.80
CA PRO A 216 -12.70 47.78 2.70
C PRO A 216 -13.86 48.00 1.72
N TRP A 217 -13.88 47.25 0.62
CA TRP A 217 -14.96 47.32 -0.37
C TRP A 217 -16.29 46.80 0.20
N PHE A 218 -16.27 45.68 0.91
CA PHE A 218 -17.47 45.16 1.59
C PHE A 218 -18.04 46.12 2.63
N ILE A 219 -17.17 46.78 3.41
CA ILE A 219 -17.61 47.76 4.41
C ILE A 219 -18.29 48.95 3.73
N GLN A 220 -17.71 49.48 2.64
CA GLN A 220 -18.30 50.58 1.88
C GLN A 220 -19.67 50.21 1.29
N VAL A 221 -19.81 49.00 0.76
CA VAL A 221 -21.09 48.52 0.21
C VAL A 221 -22.16 48.42 1.31
N ILE A 222 -21.82 47.86 2.47
CA ILE A 222 -22.75 47.73 3.60
C ILE A 222 -23.13 49.11 4.14
N GLU A 223 -22.17 50.03 4.30
CA GLU A 223 -22.46 51.39 4.76
C GLU A 223 -23.30 52.19 3.76
N SER A 224 -23.07 52.03 2.45
CA SER A 224 -23.87 52.69 1.42
C SER A 224 -25.33 52.22 1.43
N LYS A 225 -25.58 50.92 1.67
CA LYS A 225 -26.94 50.38 1.84
C LYS A 225 -27.60 50.88 3.11
N ARG A 226 -26.89 50.87 4.24
CA ARG A 226 -27.40 51.38 5.53
C ARG A 226 -27.77 52.86 5.49
N ASN A 227 -27.00 53.69 4.77
CA ASN A 227 -27.33 55.10 4.59
C ASN A 227 -28.50 55.33 3.63
N LYS A 228 -28.77 54.39 2.71
CA LYS A 228 -29.93 54.44 1.81
C LYS A 228 -31.25 54.10 2.51
N GLU A 229 -31.23 53.24 3.53
CA GLU A 229 -32.41 52.90 4.34
C GLU A 229 -32.78 53.97 5.39
N LYS A 230 -31.83 54.83 5.77
CA LYS A 230 -32.06 55.90 6.76
C LYS A 230 -32.59 57.21 6.16
N ARG A 231 -32.76 57.28 4.85
CA ARG A 231 -33.15 58.48 4.11
C ARG A 231 -34.50 58.25 3.43
#